data_AF-A0A821CWU4-F1
#
_entry.id   AF-A0A821CWU4-F1
#
_cell.length_a   1.000
_cell.length_b   1.000
_cell.length_c   1.000
_cell.angle_alpha   90.00
_cell.angle_beta   90.00
_cell.angle_gamma   90.00
#
_symmetry.space_group_name_H-M   'P 1'
#
loop_
_entity.id
_entity.type
_entity.pdbx_description
1 polymer ?
#
loop_
_entity_poly.entity_id
_entity_poly.type
_entity_poly.pdbx_seq_one_letter_code
_entity_poly.pdbx_strand_id
1 'polypeptide(L)'
;MDDESLIYNLWRIRRTVLQMCHDRGYLVSQDELDQTLDQFKDTYGDKPSENKPARSHLNVVVAHNDDPTNTLIARFSDQEKNGVKEIKEYCKKMEDEHLTSTILIVQKGLTPMAR
;
A
#
# COMPACT_ATOMS: atom_id res chain seq x y z
N MET A 1 -1.92 6.59 -21.49
CA MET A 1 -2.38 5.89 -20.28
C MET A 1 -3.32 6.84 -19.61
N ASP A 2 -4.62 6.57 -19.67
CA ASP A 2 -5.63 7.44 -19.10
C ASP A 2 -5.50 7.46 -17.58
N ASP A 3 -5.26 8.65 -17.03
CA ASP A 3 -5.19 8.94 -15.59
C ASP A 3 -6.36 8.31 -14.84
N GLU A 4 -7.55 8.37 -15.42
CA GLU A 4 -8.79 7.82 -14.86
C GLU A 4 -8.71 6.30 -14.64
N SER A 5 -8.13 5.57 -15.60
CA SER A 5 -7.92 4.12 -15.48
C SER A 5 -6.89 3.77 -14.42
N LEU A 6 -5.83 4.58 -14.28
CA LEU A 6 -4.80 4.38 -13.26
C LEU A 6 -5.35 4.60 -11.84
N ILE A 7 -6.15 5.65 -11.63
CA ILE A 7 -6.81 5.92 -10.34
C ILE A 7 -7.73 4.77 -9.96
N TYR A 8 -8.56 4.32 -10.92
CA TYR A 8 -9.46 3.20 -10.68
C TYR A 8 -8.73 1.93 -10.26
N ASN A 9 -7.60 1.63 -10.92
CA ASN A 9 -6.76 0.50 -10.54
C ASN A 9 -6.15 0.66 -9.14
N LEU A 10 -5.61 1.83 -8.80
CA LEU A 10 -5.04 2.10 -7.47
C LEU A 10 -6.09 1.98 -6.37
N TRP A 11 -7.28 2.54 -6.59
CA TRP A 11 -8.43 2.39 -5.69
C TRP A 11 -8.80 0.93 -5.47
N ARG A 12 -8.92 0.14 -6.56
CA ARG A 12 -9.22 -1.29 -6.46
C ARG A 12 -8.15 -2.05 -5.69
N ILE A 13 -6.87 -1.82 -5.99
CA ILE A 13 -5.76 -2.50 -5.30
C ILE A 13 -5.82 -2.18 -3.81
N ARG A 14 -6.00 -0.91 -3.43
CA ARG A 14 -6.12 -0.51 -2.02
C ARG A 14 -7.29 -1.20 -1.32
N ARG A 15 -8.48 -1.24 -1.94
CA ARG A 15 -9.64 -1.95 -1.36
C ARG A 15 -9.35 -3.43 -1.17
N THR A 16 -8.73 -4.10 -2.14
CA THR A 16 -8.35 -5.50 -2.01
C THR A 16 -7.32 -5.69 -0.89
N VAL A 17 -6.33 -4.79 -0.75
CA VAL A 17 -5.36 -4.86 0.36
C VAL A 17 -6.05 -4.71 1.71
N LEU A 18 -6.98 -3.77 1.85
CA LEU A 18 -7.75 -3.57 3.10
C LEU A 18 -8.62 -4.78 3.44
N GLN A 19 -9.35 -5.34 2.46
CA GLN A 19 -10.11 -6.58 2.63
C GLN A 19 -9.20 -7.74 3.08
N MET A 20 -8.05 -7.87 2.42
CA MET A 20 -7.07 -8.90 2.73
C MET A 20 -6.41 -8.73 4.12
N CYS A 21 -6.36 -7.50 4.65
CA CYS A 21 -5.94 -7.23 6.01
C CYS A 21 -7.06 -7.59 7.01
N HIS A 22 -8.29 -7.18 6.73
CA HIS A 22 -9.47 -7.53 7.51
C HIS A 22 -9.64 -9.05 7.64
N ASP A 23 -9.55 -9.79 6.53
CA ASP A 23 -9.66 -11.26 6.50
C ASP A 23 -8.54 -11.96 7.28
N ARG A 24 -7.41 -11.28 7.51
CA ARG A 24 -6.30 -11.77 8.34
C ARG A 24 -6.42 -11.40 9.82
N GLY A 25 -7.52 -10.77 10.24
CA GLY A 25 -7.72 -10.36 11.64
C GLY A 25 -7.07 -9.03 12.00
N TYR A 26 -6.65 -8.23 11.03
CA TYR A 26 -6.21 -6.86 11.27
C TYR A 26 -7.40 -5.90 11.39
N LEU A 27 -7.24 -4.88 12.22
CA LEU A 27 -8.26 -3.89 12.48
C LEU A 27 -8.35 -2.92 11.29
N VAL A 28 -9.46 -3.01 10.56
CA VAL A 28 -9.79 -2.17 9.40
C VAL A 28 -11.21 -1.65 9.58
N SER A 29 -11.41 -0.35 9.36
CA SER A 29 -12.73 0.26 9.52
C SER A 29 -13.64 -0.03 8.33
N GLN A 30 -14.94 -0.20 8.57
CA GLN A 30 -15.91 -0.44 7.50
C GLN A 30 -15.96 0.73 6.49
N ASP A 31 -15.83 1.98 6.97
CA ASP A 31 -15.72 3.16 6.12
C ASP A 31 -14.53 3.10 5.13
N GLU A 32 -13.41 2.50 5.53
CA GLU A 32 -12.25 2.31 4.64
C GLU A 32 -12.50 1.20 3.61
N LEU A 33 -13.22 0.14 3.97
CA LEU A 33 -13.59 -0.95 3.08
C LEU A 33 -14.62 -0.53 2.01
N ASP A 34 -15.54 0.35 2.42
CA ASP A 34 -16.61 0.90 1.57
C ASP A 34 -16.24 2.25 0.93
N GLN A 35 -14.98 2.67 1.05
CA GLN A 35 -14.49 3.89 0.41
C GLN A 35 -14.79 3.87 -1.10
N THR A 36 -15.54 4.86 -1.57
CA THR A 36 -15.90 5.00 -2.98
C THR A 36 -14.75 5.61 -3.79
N LEU A 37 -14.82 5.46 -5.12
CA LEU A 37 -13.82 6.04 -6.02
C LEU A 37 -13.76 7.58 -5.91
N ASP A 38 -14.90 8.24 -5.78
CA ASP A 38 -14.97 9.70 -5.59
C ASP A 38 -14.33 10.14 -4.28
N GLN A 39 -14.61 9.45 -3.16
CA GLN A 39 -13.95 9.72 -1.89
C GLN A 39 -12.44 9.50 -1.97
N PHE A 40 -12.00 8.47 -2.70
CA PHE A 40 -10.59 8.21 -2.93
C PHE A 40 -9.91 9.33 -3.73
N LYS A 41 -10.58 9.82 -4.78
CA LYS A 41 -10.10 10.97 -5.57
C LYS A 41 -10.04 12.25 -4.74
N ASP A 42 -11.03 12.49 -3.88
CA ASP A 42 -11.05 13.66 -2.99
C ASP A 42 -9.92 13.61 -1.96
N THR A 43 -9.67 12.43 -1.39
CA THR A 43 -8.65 12.22 -0.36
C THR A 43 -7.22 12.24 -0.90
N TYR A 44 -6.98 11.58 -2.03
CA TYR A 44 -5.62 11.35 -2.54
C TYR A 44 -5.29 12.09 -3.84
N GLY A 45 -6.29 12.63 -4.53
CA GLY A 45 -6.17 13.31 -5.82
C GLY A 45 -6.63 12.45 -7.01
N ASP A 46 -6.92 13.14 -8.11
CA ASP A 46 -7.49 12.61 -9.34
C ASP A 46 -6.52 12.68 -10.55
N LYS A 47 -5.24 12.95 -10.32
CA LYS A 47 -4.21 13.16 -11.36
C LYS A 47 -2.93 12.37 -11.06
N PRO A 48 -2.92 11.05 -11.28
CA PRO A 48 -1.74 10.21 -11.06
C PRO A 48 -0.55 10.64 -11.93
N SER A 49 -0.78 11.25 -13.10
CA SER A 49 0.27 11.88 -13.93
C SER A 49 1.04 12.99 -13.22
N GLU A 50 0.41 13.69 -12.26
CA GLU A 50 1.05 14.71 -11.42
C GLU A 50 1.53 14.14 -10.07
N ASN A 51 1.65 12.81 -9.93
CA ASN A 51 1.91 12.13 -8.66
C ASN A 51 0.83 12.41 -7.60
N LYS A 52 -0.44 12.54 -8.01
CA LYS A 52 -1.60 12.76 -7.15
C LYS A 52 -2.72 11.78 -7.52
N PRO A 53 -2.73 10.53 -7.02
CA PRO A 53 -2.17 10.16 -5.73
C PRO A 53 -0.72 9.69 -5.79
N ALA A 54 0.09 10.20 -4.86
CA ALA A 54 1.43 9.65 -4.63
C ALA A 54 1.27 8.25 -4.05
N ARG A 55 2.02 7.25 -4.55
CA ARG A 55 1.86 5.87 -4.08
C ARG A 55 2.24 5.74 -2.61
N SER A 56 3.22 6.52 -2.16
CA SER A 56 3.55 6.68 -0.75
C SER A 56 2.36 7.09 0.15
N HIS A 57 1.35 7.81 -0.35
CA HIS A 57 0.14 8.16 0.42
C HIS A 57 -0.91 7.04 0.44
N LEU A 58 -0.75 6.02 -0.39
CA LEU A 58 -1.63 4.85 -0.44
C LEU A 58 -1.23 3.76 0.55
N ASN A 59 -0.13 3.96 1.28
CA ASN A 59 0.33 3.03 2.29
C ASN A 59 -0.74 2.81 3.36
N VAL A 60 -0.94 1.55 3.72
CA VAL A 60 -1.91 1.12 4.73
C VAL A 60 -1.13 0.58 5.92
N VAL A 61 -1.46 1.06 7.12
CA VAL A 61 -0.88 0.60 8.38
C VAL A 61 -2.02 0.11 9.24
N VAL A 62 -1.98 -1.17 9.60
CA VAL A 62 -3.05 -1.83 10.37
C VAL A 62 -2.46 -2.60 11.53
N ALA A 63 -3.10 -2.55 12.69
CA ALA A 63 -2.74 -3.32 13.87
C ALA A 63 -3.58 -4.59 13.95
N HIS A 64 -3.01 -5.68 14.46
CA HIS A 64 -3.76 -6.92 14.65
C HIS A 64 -4.78 -6.76 15.79
N ASN A 65 -5.94 -7.40 15.66
CA ASN A 65 -7.03 -7.27 16.63
C ASN A 65 -6.67 -7.88 18.00
N ASP A 66 -6.01 -9.03 18.01
CA ASP A 66 -5.59 -9.72 19.24
C ASP A 66 -4.29 -9.20 19.86
N ASP A 67 -3.39 -8.63 19.06
CA ASP A 67 -2.08 -8.16 19.54
C ASP A 67 -1.69 -6.84 18.84
N PRO A 68 -1.77 -5.69 19.53
CA PRO A 68 -1.51 -4.39 18.91
C PRO A 68 -0.02 -4.16 18.60
N THR A 69 0.89 -5.00 19.10
CA THR A 69 2.31 -4.93 18.74
C THR A 69 2.59 -5.56 17.37
N ASN A 70 1.68 -6.42 16.92
CA ASN A 70 1.71 -7.01 15.59
C ASN A 70 1.04 -6.07 14.57
N THR A 71 1.81 -5.10 14.11
CA THR A 71 1.42 -4.19 13.02
C THR A 71 1.88 -4.70 11.66
N LEU A 72 0.98 -4.60 10.68
CA LEU A 72 1.27 -4.86 9.28
C LEU A 72 1.23 -3.56 8.49
N ILE A 73 2.28 -3.32 7.71
CA ILE A 73 2.33 -2.20 6.77
C ILE A 73 2.27 -2.71 5.34
N ALA A 74 1.25 -2.29 4.59
CA ALA A 74 1.19 -2.49 3.15
C ALA A 74 1.67 -1.21 2.45
N ARG A 75 2.87 -1.27 1.84
CA ARG A 75 3.52 -0.11 1.22
C ARG A 75 3.49 -0.22 -0.30
N PHE A 76 3.09 0.86 -0.97
CA PHE A 76 3.06 0.93 -2.43
C PHE A 76 4.38 1.52 -2.94
N SER A 77 5.05 0.77 -3.81
CA SER A 77 6.32 1.20 -4.40
C SER A 77 6.10 2.29 -5.46
N ASP A 78 6.75 3.44 -5.27
CA ASP A 78 6.86 4.50 -6.30
C ASP A 78 7.69 4.04 -7.51
N GLN A 79 8.63 3.11 -7.32
CA GLN A 79 9.47 2.57 -8.38
C GLN A 79 8.74 1.51 -9.21
N GLU A 80 8.91 1.55 -10.54
CA GLU A 80 8.38 0.52 -11.45
C GLU A 80 9.09 -0.83 -11.27
N LYS A 81 10.41 -0.80 -11.03
CA LYS A 81 11.27 -1.94 -10.71
C LYS A 81 11.99 -1.68 -9.40
N ASN A 82 11.84 -2.60 -8.45
CA ASN A 82 12.59 -2.53 -7.19
C ASN A 82 13.85 -3.40 -7.30
N GLY A 83 14.99 -2.77 -7.04
CA GLY A 83 16.29 -3.42 -6.92
C GLY A 83 16.59 -3.82 -5.48
N VAL A 84 17.76 -4.42 -5.29
CA VAL A 84 18.26 -4.83 -3.96
C VAL A 84 18.41 -3.65 -3.02
N LYS A 85 18.76 -2.47 -3.55
CA LYS A 85 18.95 -1.26 -2.75
C LYS A 85 17.64 -0.82 -2.09
N GLU A 86 16.56 -0.75 -2.88
CA GLU A 86 15.25 -0.34 -2.41
C GLU A 86 14.71 -1.32 -1.37
N ILE A 87 14.86 -2.64 -1.61
CA ILE A 87 14.47 -3.66 -0.63
C ILE A 87 15.24 -3.51 0.68
N LYS A 88 16.56 -3.26 0.64
CA LYS A 88 17.36 -3.02 1.85
C LYS A 88 16.90 -1.77 2.60
N GLU A 89 16.57 -0.69 1.91
CA GLU A 89 16.03 0.52 2.55
C GLU A 89 14.67 0.24 3.21
N TYR A 90 13.83 -0.61 2.61
CA TYR A 90 12.57 -1.03 3.23
C TYR A 90 12.79 -1.91 4.45
N CYS A 91 13.69 -2.90 4.39
CA CYS A 91 14.03 -3.73 5.54
C CYS A 91 14.57 -2.89 6.71
N LYS A 92 15.45 -1.92 6.42
CA LYS A 92 15.96 -1.02 7.44
C LYS A 92 14.86 -0.19 8.10
N LYS A 93 13.94 0.36 7.30
CA LYS A 93 12.76 1.06 7.83
C LYS A 93 11.88 0.15 8.69
N MET A 94 11.73 -1.13 8.31
CA MET A 94 10.99 -2.09 9.14
C MET A 94 11.65 -2.31 10.50
N GLU A 95 12.97 -2.39 10.54
CA GLU A 95 13.73 -2.50 11.80
C GLU A 95 13.57 -1.24 12.66
N ASP A 96 13.71 -0.05 12.06
CA ASP A 96 13.54 1.24 12.74
C ASP A 96 12.10 1.43 13.27
N GLU A 97 11.09 0.97 12.54
CA GLU A 97 9.67 1.06 12.89
C GLU A 97 9.19 -0.14 13.76
N HIS A 98 10.08 -1.06 14.13
CA HIS A 98 9.77 -2.29 14.89
C HIS A 98 8.62 -3.14 14.30
N LEU A 99 8.54 -3.21 12.96
CA LEU A 99 7.47 -3.90 12.26
C LEU A 99 7.78 -5.38 12.09
N THR A 100 6.85 -6.22 12.54
CA THR A 100 6.93 -7.68 12.39
C THR A 100 6.61 -8.15 10.98
N SER A 101 5.78 -7.41 10.23
CA SER A 101 5.31 -7.83 8.91
C SER A 101 5.05 -6.65 7.98
N THR A 102 5.46 -6.79 6.72
CA THR A 102 5.24 -5.78 5.67
C THR A 102 4.84 -6.45 4.38
N ILE A 103 3.94 -5.81 3.65
CA ILE A 103 3.55 -6.17 2.28
C ILE A 103 4.05 -5.09 1.34
N LEU A 104 4.87 -5.45 0.37
CA LEU A 104 5.36 -4.52 -0.65
C LEU A 104 4.58 -4.71 -1.97
N ILE A 105 3.81 -3.71 -2.37
CA ILE A 105 3.09 -3.70 -3.64
C ILE A 105 4.02 -3.13 -4.73
N VAL A 106 4.42 -3.98 -5.68
CA VAL A 106 5.32 -3.64 -6.80
C VAL A 106 4.57 -3.58 -8.13
N GLN A 107 5.03 -2.75 -9.07
CA GLN A 107 4.32 -2.53 -10.35
C GLN A 107 4.66 -3.58 -11.42
N LYS A 108 5.94 -3.70 -11.82
CA LYS A 108 6.38 -4.68 -12.84
C LYS A 108 7.09 -5.90 -12.26
N GLY A 109 7.49 -5.83 -10.98
CA GLY A 109 8.12 -6.94 -10.26
C GLY A 109 9.46 -6.60 -9.63
N LEU A 110 9.99 -7.54 -8.85
CA LEU A 110 11.32 -7.49 -8.25
C LEU A 110 12.38 -7.94 -9.26
N THR A 111 13.54 -7.29 -9.24
CA THR A 111 14.71 -7.81 -9.96
C THR A 111 15.11 -9.20 -9.44
N PRO A 112 15.70 -10.08 -10.27
CA PRO A 112 16.04 -11.44 -9.85
C PRO A 112 16.92 -11.51 -8.61
N MET A 113 17.81 -10.53 -8.42
CA MET A 113 18.69 -10.44 -7.25
C MET A 113 17.98 -9.95 -5.97
N ALA A 114 16.77 -9.40 -6.12
CA ALA A 114 15.97 -8.86 -5.03
C ALA A 114 14.81 -9.79 -4.63
N ARG A 115 14.68 -10.96 -5.28
CA ARG A 115 13.73 -12.02 -4.89
C ARG A 115 14.31 -12.91 -3.81
#